data_AF-A0A8X6YJY5-F1
#
_entry.id   AF-A0A8X6YJY5-F1
#
_cell.length_a   1.000
_cell.length_b   1.000
_cell.length_c   1.000
_cell.angle_alpha   90.00
_cell.angle_beta   90.00
_cell.angle_gamma   90.00
#
_symmetry.space_group_name_H-M   'P 1'
#
loop_
_entity.id
_entity.type
_entity.pdbx_description
1 polymer ?
#
loop_
_entity_poly.entity_id
_entity_poly.type
_entity_poly.pdbx_seq_one_letter_code
_entity_poly.pdbx_strand_id
1 'polypeptide(L)'
;MADTHFIYGVENGNVLDARRLYGDSFLSRCLPNRKTFERLHRRLRETGSFASGMPDLEEHVLREFEEQPETSTWTVSAAANVGHMTV
;
A
#
# COMPACT_ATOMS: atom_id res chain seq x y z
N MET A 1 10.22 0.92 1.81
CA MET A 1 9.17 1.61 1.03
C MET A 1 9.70 2.92 0.45
N ALA A 2 10.25 3.82 1.28
CA ALA A 2 10.87 5.06 0.82
C ALA A 2 11.99 4.81 -0.23
N ASP A 3 12.94 3.91 0.05
CA ASP A 3 14.01 3.57 -0.89
C ASP A 3 13.49 3.03 -2.23
N THR A 4 12.44 2.20 -2.18
CA THR A 4 11.78 1.65 -3.36
C THR A 4 11.17 2.77 -4.22
N HIS A 5 10.48 3.73 -3.59
CA HIS A 5 9.94 4.90 -4.29
C HIS A 5 11.05 5.80 -4.85
N PHE A 6 12.10 6.04 -4.06
CA PHE A 6 13.20 6.90 -4.44
C PHE A 6 13.89 6.36 -5.70
N ILE A 7 14.28 5.08 -5.69
CA ILE A 7 14.91 4.43 -6.86
C ILE A 7 13.95 4.39 -8.06
N TYR A 8 12.65 4.19 -7.84
CA TYR A 8 11.66 4.29 -8.92
C TYR A 8 11.62 5.67 -9.57
N GLY A 9 11.69 6.72 -8.76
CA GLY A 9 11.72 8.10 -9.22
C GLY A 9 13.03 8.45 -9.94
N VAL A 10 14.17 7.97 -9.43
CA VAL A 10 15.49 8.13 -10.08
C VAL A 10 15.47 7.59 -11.51
N GLU A 11 14.86 6.43 -11.71
CA GLU A 11 14.73 5.78 -13.02
C GLU A 11 13.50 6.26 -13.81
N ASN A 12 12.93 7.42 -13.44
CA ASN A 12 11.80 8.06 -14.12
C ASN A 12 10.59 7.13 -14.35
N GLY A 13 10.31 6.25 -13.39
CA GLY A 13 9.21 5.29 -13.46
C GLY A 13 9.53 4.01 -14.26
N ASN A 14 10.76 3.79 -14.71
CA ASN A 14 11.15 2.53 -15.34
C ASN A 14 11.37 1.45 -14.27
N VAL A 15 10.43 0.51 -14.18
CA VAL A 15 10.44 -0.55 -13.16
C VAL A 15 11.61 -1.53 -13.34
N LEU A 16 12.07 -1.78 -14.57
CA LEU A 16 13.17 -2.73 -14.82
C LEU A 16 14.49 -2.19 -14.31
N ASP A 17 14.79 -0.96 -14.71
CA ASP A 17 16.03 -0.29 -14.33
C ASP A 17 16.01 0.04 -12.84
N ALA A 18 14.87 0.49 -12.31
CA ALA A 18 14.70 0.71 -10.86
C ALA A 18 14.95 -0.56 -10.07
N ARG A 19 14.44 -1.70 -10.53
CA ARG A 19 14.64 -2.97 -9.85
C ARG A 19 16.11 -3.40 -9.91
N ARG A 20 16.77 -3.25 -11.05
CA ARG A 20 18.20 -3.57 -11.18
C ARG A 20 19.04 -2.68 -10.26
N LEU A 21 18.84 -1.37 -10.33
CA LEU A 21 19.53 -0.39 -9.48
C LEU A 21 19.28 -0.66 -7.99
N TYR A 22 18.07 -1.05 -7.61
CA TYR A 22 17.76 -1.43 -6.22
C TYR A 22 18.57 -2.65 -5.76
N GLY A 23 18.69 -3.68 -6.61
CA GLY A 23 19.50 -4.86 -6.32
C GLY A 23 20.99 -4.53 -6.16
N ASP A 24 21.51 -3.70 -7.05
CA ASP A 24 22.91 -3.27 -7.05
C ASP A 24 23.22 -2.35 -5.83
N SER A 25 22.27 -1.50 -5.45
CA SER A 25 22.42 -0.55 -4.33
C SER A 25 22.22 -1.19 -2.96
N PHE A 26 21.45 -2.28 -2.86
CA PHE A 26 21.06 -2.91 -1.60
C PHE A 26 21.31 -4.42 -1.62
N LEU A 27 22.57 -4.81 -1.62
CA LEU A 27 23.06 -6.19 -1.78
C LEU A 27 22.55 -7.21 -0.73
N SER A 28 21.93 -6.77 0.37
CA SER A 28 21.44 -7.63 1.46
C SER A 28 19.91 -7.63 1.61
N ARG A 29 19.18 -6.96 0.72
CA ARG A 29 17.72 -6.81 0.82
C ARG A 29 17.00 -7.67 -0.21
N CYS A 30 15.80 -8.14 0.15
CA CYS A 30 14.93 -8.82 -0.80
C CYS A 30 14.53 -7.85 -1.92
N LEU A 31 14.71 -8.29 -3.16
CA LEU A 31 14.43 -7.49 -4.34
C LEU A 31 12.91 -7.27 -4.49
N PRO A 32 12.41 -6.03 -4.45
CA PRO A 32 10.98 -5.76 -4.59
C PRO A 32 10.46 -6.25 -5.94
N ASN A 33 9.22 -6.74 -5.96
CA ASN A 33 8.57 -7.11 -7.21
C ASN A 33 8.22 -5.87 -8.04
N ARG A 34 8.09 -6.03 -9.36
CA ARG A 34 7.75 -4.95 -10.30
C ARG A 34 6.48 -4.21 -9.89
N LYS A 35 5.43 -4.98 -9.54
CA LYS A 35 4.15 -4.45 -9.04
C LYS A 35 4.29 -3.64 -7.75
N THR A 36 5.32 -3.89 -6.93
CA THR A 36 5.52 -3.15 -5.68
C THR A 36 5.90 -1.70 -5.98
N PHE A 37 6.80 -1.46 -6.93
CA PHE A 37 7.17 -0.11 -7.37
C PHE A 37 5.96 0.67 -7.87
N GLU A 38 5.20 0.08 -8.80
CA GLU A 38 4.02 0.69 -9.40
C GLU A 38 2.92 0.99 -8.37
N ARG A 39 2.60 0.02 -7.51
CA ARG A 39 1.56 0.19 -6.48
C ARG A 39 1.93 1.28 -5.50
N LEU A 40 3.20 1.33 -5.09
CA LEU A 40 3.66 2.27 -4.10
C LEU A 40 3.64 3.71 -4.63
N HIS A 41 4.08 3.92 -5.87
CA HIS A 41 3.99 5.22 -6.53
C HIS A 41 2.54 5.64 -6.76
N ARG A 42 1.71 4.73 -7.27
CA ARG A 42 0.28 5.00 -7.51
C ARG A 42 -0.42 5.40 -6.21
N ARG A 43 -0.20 4.66 -5.13
CA ARG A 43 -0.80 4.94 -3.83
C ARG A 43 -0.37 6.31 -3.30
N LEU A 44 0.93 6.62 -3.38
CA LEU A 44 1.41 7.95 -2.99
C LEU A 44 0.71 9.05 -3.80
N ARG A 45 0.52 8.84 -5.11
CA ARG A 45 -0.15 9.82 -5.98
C ARG A 45 -1.64 9.96 -5.67
N GLU A 46 -2.33 8.88 -5.33
CA GLU A 46 -3.77 8.85 -5.07
C GLU A 46 -4.14 9.31 -3.65
N THR A 47 -3.37 8.90 -2.65
CA THR A 47 -3.72 9.10 -1.22
C THR A 47 -2.71 9.94 -0.45
N GLY A 48 -1.57 10.31 -1.05
CA GLY A 48 -0.50 11.04 -0.37
C GLY A 48 0.28 10.20 0.66
N SER A 49 0.04 8.89 0.75
CA SER A 49 0.66 8.03 1.77
C SER A 49 1.16 6.70 1.20
N PHE A 50 2.26 6.20 1.76
CA PHE A 50 2.75 4.84 1.50
C PHE A 50 2.06 3.78 2.37
N ALA A 51 1.35 4.20 3.42
CA ALA A 51 0.76 3.30 4.40
C ALA A 51 -0.33 2.45 3.77
N SER A 52 -0.34 1.17 4.15
CA SER A 52 -1.40 0.24 3.81
C SER A 52 -2.54 0.33 4.82
N GLY A 53 -3.61 1.05 4.48
CA GLY A 53 -4.85 1.15 5.24
C GLY A 53 -5.66 2.37 4.81
N MET A 54 -6.91 2.45 5.29
CA MET A 54 -7.70 3.68 5.23
C MET A 54 -7.25 4.63 6.36
N PRO A 55 -7.06 5.93 6.09
CA PRO A 55 -7.05 6.95 7.14
C PRO A 55 -8.35 6.87 7.95
N ASP A 56 -8.29 7.02 9.27
CA ASP A 56 -9.45 6.98 10.17
C ASP A 56 -10.25 5.66 10.11
N LEU A 57 -9.52 4.54 10.02
CA LEU A 57 -10.10 3.18 9.98
C LEU A 57 -11.17 2.95 11.04
N GLU A 58 -10.92 3.38 12.28
CA GLU A 58 -11.85 3.21 13.40
C GLU A 58 -13.19 3.91 13.15
N GLU A 59 -13.15 5.19 12.78
CA GLU A 59 -14.33 6.00 12.46
C GLU A 59 -15.12 5.38 11.29
N HIS A 60 -14.40 4.88 10.27
CA HIS A 60 -15.02 4.22 9.14
C HIS A 60 -15.71 2.90 9.53
N VAL A 61 -15.04 2.06 10.34
CA VAL A 61 -15.62 0.80 10.84
C VAL A 61 -16.87 1.07 11.67
N LEU A 62 -16.83 2.03 12.59
CA LEU A 62 -17.98 2.40 13.42
C LEU A 62 -19.15 2.88 12.56
N ARG A 63 -18.90 3.74 11.58
CA ARG A 63 -19.93 4.25 10.66
C ARG A 63 -20.60 3.14 9.86
N GLU A 64 -19.84 2.17 9.35
CA GLU A 64 -20.40 1.03 8.59
C GLU A 64 -21.34 0.18 9.46
N PHE A 65 -20.98 -0.08 10.73
CA PHE A 65 -21.86 -0.82 11.64
C PHE A 65 -23.05 0.01 12.14
N GLU A 66 -22.93 1.34 12.23
CA GLU A 66 -24.06 2.22 12.52
C GLU A 66 -25.07 2.26 11.37
N GLU A 67 -24.60 2.30 10.12
CA GLU A 67 -25.45 2.33 8.93
C GLU A 67 -26.08 0.96 8.63
N GLN A 68 -25.34 -0.14 8.82
CA GLN A 68 -25.79 -1.51 8.57
C GLN A 68 -25.27 -2.47 9.65
N PRO A 69 -25.97 -2.61 10.79
CA PRO A 69 -25.50 -3.41 11.92
C PRO A 69 -25.45 -4.91 11.64
N GLU A 70 -26.22 -5.40 10.66
CA GLU A 70 -26.17 -6.78 10.18
C GLU A 70 -25.01 -7.08 9.20
N THR A 71 -24.19 -6.08 8.86
CA THR A 71 -23.04 -6.31 7.98
C THR A 71 -21.98 -7.18 8.66
N SER A 72 -21.24 -7.95 7.87
CA SER A 72 -20.20 -8.82 8.41
C SER A 72 -18.87 -8.08 8.60
N THR A 73 -18.12 -8.44 9.64
CA THR A 73 -16.73 -7.98 9.85
C THR A 73 -15.84 -8.20 8.62
N TRP A 74 -16.10 -9.26 7.86
CA TRP A 74 -15.39 -9.52 6.60
C TRP A 74 -15.67 -8.44 5.55
N THR A 75 -16.94 -8.07 5.36
CA THR A 75 -17.36 -7.02 4.43
C THR A 75 -16.68 -5.69 4.74
N VAL A 76 -16.70 -5.29 6.01
CA VAL A 76 -16.06 -4.04 6.47
C VAL A 76 -14.55 -4.10 6.24
N SER A 77 -13.90 -5.22 6.56
CA SER A 77 -12.45 -5.37 6.36
C SER A 77 -12.03 -5.30 4.90
N ALA A 78 -12.85 -5.84 3.99
CA ALA A 78 -12.61 -5.80 2.56
C ALA A 78 -12.75 -4.39 2.00
N ALA A 79 -13.78 -3.64 2.43
CA ALA A 79 -13.99 -2.24 2.06
C ALA A 79 -12.85 -1.35 2.57
N ALA A 80 -12.41 -1.58 3.82
CA ALA A 80 -11.33 -0.83 4.43
C ALA A 80 -9.92 -1.27 3.97
N ASN A 81 -9.82 -2.34 3.17
CA ASN A 81 -8.58 -2.96 2.72
C ASN A 81 -7.62 -3.29 3.88
N VAL A 82 -8.17 -3.85 4.96
CA VAL A 82 -7.45 -4.32 6.15
C VAL A 82 -7.72 -5.81 6.39
N GLY A 83 -6.87 -6.47 7.19
CA GLY A 83 -7.13 -7.85 7.56
C GLY A 83 -8.34 -7.96 8.48
N HIS A 84 -9.15 -9.01 8.35
CA HIS A 84 -10.35 -9.23 9.17
C HIS A 84 -10.08 -9.19 10.68
N MET A 85 -8.89 -9.54 11.16
CA MET A 85 -8.54 -9.44 12.60
C MET A 85 -8.29 -8.00 13.07
N THR A 86 -8.35 -7.03 12.16
CA THR A 86 -8.17 -5.59 12.45
C THR A 86 -9.52 -4.88 12.66
N VAL A 87 -10.62 -5.51 12.20
CA VAL A 87 -12.01 -5.06 12.35
C VAL A 87 -12.62 -5.82 13.52
#